data_AF-A0A7W1YHM1-F1
#
_entry.id   AF-A0A7W1YHM1-F1
#
_cell.length_a   1.000
_cell.length_b   1.000
_cell.length_c   1.000
_cell.angle_alpha   90.00
_cell.angle_beta   90.00
_cell.angle_gamma   90.00
#
_symmetry.space_group_name_H-M   'P 1'
#
loop_
_entity.id
_entity.type
_entity.pdbx_description
1 polymer ?
#
loop_
_entity_poly.entity_id
_entity_poly.type
_entity_poly.pdbx_seq_one_letter_code
_entity_poly.pdbx_strand_id
1 'polypeptide(L)' 'MYTVIGQQAIIVMVSHLLFIVIAFWALQALHFEKLIRRDHVIQARVLYLIIAVALGVTISNFFLDYFISARQLGNLFGN' A
#
# COMPACT_ATOMS: atom_id res chain seq x y z
N MET A 1 -0.82 27.84 0.46
CA MET A 1 -0.12 26.82 1.26
C MET A 1 -1.07 25.78 1.86
N TYR A 2 -2.13 26.15 2.58
CA TYR A 2 -3.07 25.18 3.19
C TYR A 2 -3.74 24.22 2.19
N THR A 3 -4.14 24.72 1.01
CA THR A 3 -4.78 23.91 -0.04
C THR A 3 -3.86 22.86 -0.65
N VAL A 4 -2.57 23.19 -0.81
CA VAL A 4 -1.55 22.26 -1.36
C VAL A 4 -1.26 21.13 -0.38
N ILE A 5 -1.18 21.43 0.92
CA ILE A 5 -0.98 20.43 1.98
C ILE A 5 -2.20 19.51 2.07
N GLY A 6 -3.42 20.07 1.98
CA GLY A 6 -4.66 19.30 1.99
C GLY A 6 -4.79 18.35 0.79
N GLN A 7 -4.49 18.83 -0.42
CA GLN A 7 -4.51 17.99 -1.62
C GLN A 7 -3.50 16.85 -1.56
N GLN A 8 -2.27 17.12 -1.11
CA GLN A 8 -1.24 16.10 -0.92
C GLN A 8 -1.69 15.03 0.09
N ALA A 9 -2.28 15.45 1.21
CA ALA A 9 -2.76 14.52 2.25
C ALA A 9 -3.85 13.58 1.73
N ILE A 10 -4.81 14.10 0.95
CA ILE A 10 -5.87 13.28 0.36
C ILE A 10 -5.28 12.24 -0.60
N ILE A 11 -4.34 12.63 -1.46
CA ILE A 11 -3.67 11.72 -2.40
C ILE A 11 -2.96 10.60 -1.64
N VAL A 12 -2.24 10.94 -0.57
CA VAL A 12 -1.54 9.96 0.28
C VAL A 12 -2.54 8.99 0.90
N MET A 13 -3.60 9.47 1.55
CA MET A 13 -4.59 8.62 2.20
C MET A 13 -5.31 7.68 1.23
N VAL A 14 -5.74 8.21 0.07
CA VAL A 14 -6.43 7.41 -0.96
C VAL A 14 -5.49 6.36 -1.54
N SER A 15 -4.22 6.71 -1.80
CA SER A 15 -3.21 5.75 -2.25
C SER A 15 -3.04 4.60 -1.26
N HIS A 16 -2.89 4.91 0.03
CA HIS A 16 -2.74 3.88 1.06
C HIS A 16 -3.93 2.92 1.10
N LEU A 17 -5.16 3.45 1.11
CA LEU A 17 -6.36 2.61 1.12
C LEU A 17 -6.47 1.73 -0.14
N LEU A 18 -6.17 2.29 -1.31
CA LEU A 18 -6.20 1.57 -2.59
C LEU A 18 -5.20 0.42 -2.59
N PHE A 19 -3.95 0.67 -2.20
CA PHE A 19 -2.91 -0.37 -2.18
C PHE A 19 -3.13 -1.41 -1.08
N ILE A 20 -3.73 -1.04 0.05
CA ILE A 20 -4.14 -2.02 1.08
C ILE A 20 -5.21 -2.96 0.54
N VAL A 21 -6.22 -2.44 -0.18
CA VAL A 21 -7.26 -3.29 -0.79
C VAL A 21 -6.64 -4.22 -1.85
N ILE A 22 -5.73 -3.71 -2.68
CA ILE A 22 -5.02 -4.53 -3.68
C ILE A 22 -4.17 -5.60 -3.00
N ALA A 23 -3.42 -5.26 -1.96
CA ALA A 23 -2.61 -6.21 -1.20
C ALA A 23 -3.50 -7.26 -0.52
N PHE A 24 -4.62 -6.84 0.07
CA PHE A 24 -5.60 -7.74 0.67
C PHE A 24 -6.20 -8.67 -0.36
N TRP A 25 -6.47 -8.21 -1.59
CA TRP A 25 -6.96 -9.07 -2.67
C TRP A 25 -5.88 -10.03 -3.18
N ALA A 26 -4.65 -9.55 -3.37
CA ALA A 26 -3.52 -10.35 -3.86
C ALA A 26 -3.14 -11.48 -2.89
N LEU A 27 -3.18 -11.22 -1.58
CA LEU A 27 -2.90 -12.23 -0.58
C LEU A 27 -3.95 -13.36 -0.56
N GLN A 28 -5.16 -13.17 -1.09
CA GLN A 28 -6.19 -14.22 -1.14
C GLN A 28 -5.81 -15.35 -2.11
N ALA A 29 -4.94 -15.05 -3.09
CA ALA A 29 -4.41 -16.05 -4.00
C ALA A 29 -3.44 -17.03 -3.33
N LEU A 30 -2.89 -16.68 -2.17
CA LEU A 30 -2.00 -17.55 -1.41
C LEU A 30 -2.83 -18.53 -0.56
N HIS A 31 -2.62 -19.83 -0.79
CA HIS A 31 -3.24 -20.90 0.01
C HIS A 31 -2.61 -20.99 1.40
N PHE A 32 -2.88 -20.01 2.26
CA PHE A 32 -2.36 -19.97 3.64
C PHE A 32 -2.84 -21.13 4.51
N GLU A 33 -3.94 -21.80 4.15
CA GLU A 33 -4.40 -23.04 4.81
C GLU A 33 -3.36 -24.16 4.78
N LYS A 34 -2.48 -24.19 3.77
CA LYS A 34 -1.37 -25.16 3.72
C LYS A 34 -0.18 -24.74 4.58
N LEU A 35 -0.02 -23.44 4.86
CA LEU A 35 1.15 -22.92 5.58
C LEU A 35 0.92 -22.89 7.10
N ILE A 36 -0.33 -22.78 7.56
CA ILE A 36 -0.66 -22.55 8.98
C ILE A 36 -1.27 -23.80 9.62
N ARG A 37 -0.81 -24.13 10.83
CA ARG A 37 -1.31 -25.27 11.63
C ARG A 37 -2.82 -25.13 11.88
N ARG A 38 -3.53 -26.25 11.71
CA ARG A 38 -5.01 -26.38 11.68
C ARG A 38 -5.78 -25.73 12.83
N ASP A 39 -5.15 -25.52 13.99
CA ASP A 39 -5.79 -24.97 15.21
C ASP A 39 -5.75 -23.44 15.34
N HIS A 40 -4.98 -22.73 14.50
CA HIS A 40 -4.69 -21.31 14.71
C HIS A 40 -5.38 -20.39 13.69
N VAL A 41 -6.66 -20.64 13.38
CA VAL A 41 -7.43 -19.93 12.35
C VAL A 41 -7.55 -18.42 12.62
N ILE A 42 -7.73 -18.01 13.89
CA ILE A 42 -7.84 -16.60 14.26
C ILE A 42 -6.49 -15.89 14.08
N GLN A 43 -5.40 -16.50 14.53
CA GLN A 43 -4.06 -15.94 14.40
C GLN A 43 -3.66 -15.81 12.92
N ALA A 44 -4.01 -16.80 12.09
CA ALA A 44 -3.83 -16.76 10.65
C ALA A 44 -4.52 -15.54 10.03
N ARG A 45 -5.78 -15.30 10.41
CA ARG A 45 -6.58 -14.19 9.89
C ARG A 45 -6.04 -12.82 10.32
N VAL A 46 -5.57 -12.71 11.56
CA VAL A 46 -4.94 -11.47 12.05
C VAL A 46 -3.60 -11.23 11.35
N LEU A 47 -2.77 -12.26 11.22
CA LEU A 47 -1.50 -12.18 10.50
C LEU A 47 -1.73 -11.72 9.05
N TYR A 48 -2.73 -12.29 8.40
CA TYR A 48 -3.14 -11.91 7.04
C TYR A 48 -3.48 -10.42 6.93
N LEU A 49 -4.30 -9.91 7.86
CA LEU A 49 -4.68 -8.49 7.88
C LEU A 49 -3.45 -7.59 8.08
N ILE A 50 -2.56 -7.97 9.00
CA ILE A 50 -1.33 -7.22 9.28
C ILE A 50 -0.42 -7.19 8.05
N ILE A 51 -0.23 -8.33 7.38
CA ILE A 51 0.60 -8.42 6.16
C ILE A 51 -0.03 -7.59 5.04
N ALA A 52 -1.35 -7.66 4.85
CA ALA A 52 -2.05 -6.87 3.84
C ALA A 52 -1.85 -5.37 4.05
N VAL A 53 -2.00 -4.90 5.30
CA VAL A 53 -1.79 -3.48 5.63
C VAL A 53 -0.33 -3.10 5.44
N ALA A 54 0.61 -3.88 5.97
CA ALA A 54 2.04 -3.59 5.86
C ALA A 54 2.50 -3.51 4.40
N LEU A 55 2.11 -4.48 3.56
CA LEU A 55 2.41 -4.48 2.14
C LEU A 55 1.73 -3.31 1.42
N GLY A 56 0.45 -3.06 1.69
CA GLY A 56 -0.30 -1.96 1.08
C GLY A 56 0.33 -0.59 1.35
N VAL A 57 0.71 -0.33 2.60
CA VAL A 57 1.41 0.91 2.98
C VAL A 57 2.78 0.99 2.30
N THR A 58 3.54 -0.10 2.27
CA THR A 58 4.88 -0.13 1.67
C THR A 58 4.82 0.17 0.18
N ILE A 59 3.91 -0.48 -0.55
CA ILE A 59 3.73 -0.27 -1.99
C ILE A 59 3.19 1.14 -2.27
N SER A 60 2.27 1.64 -1.44
CA SER A 60 1.76 3.00 -1.56
C SER A 60 2.86 4.05 -1.41
N ASN A 61 3.73 3.91 -0.41
CA ASN A 61 4.85 4.83 -0.23
C ASN A 61 5.82 4.76 -1.41
N PHE A 62 6.20 3.56 -1.83
CA PHE A 62 7.03 3.37 -3.02
C PHE A 62 6.42 4.04 -4.26
N PHE A 63 5.12 3.87 -4.49
CA PHE A 63 4.42 4.46 -5.62
C PHE A 63 4.41 5.99 -5.57
N LEU A 64 4.12 6.57 -4.41
CA LEU A 64 4.08 8.02 -4.22
C LEU A 64 5.46 8.65 -4.38
N ASP A 65 6.49 8.03 -3.80
CA ASP A 65 7.87 8.49 -3.92
C ASP A 65 8.33 8.42 -5.38
N TYR A 66 8.04 7.31 -6.07
CA TYR A 66 8.33 7.15 -7.49
C TYR A 66 7.62 8.22 -8.34
N PHE A 67 6.34 8.48 -8.07
CA PHE A 67 5.56 9.50 -8.77
C PHE A 67 6.15 10.91 -8.57
N ILE A 68 6.58 11.25 -7.35
CA ILE A 68 7.22 12.52 -7.06
C ILE A 68 8.57 12.63 -7.77
N SER A 69 9.40 11.58 -7.70
CA SER A 69 10.69 11.53 -8.40
C SER A 69 10.54 11.67 -9.92
N ALA A 70 9.53 11.02 -10.52
CA ALA A 70 9.24 11.14 -11.94
C ALA A 70 8.85 12.58 -12.33
N ARG A 71 8.05 13.27 -11.50
CA ARG A 71 7.72 14.70 -11.72
C ARG A 71 8.95 15.60 -11.60
N GLN A 72 9.82 15.33 -10.63
CA GLN A 72 11.08 16.07 -10.48
C GLN A 72 12.01 15.88 -11.68
N LEU A 73 12.15 14.65 -12.19
CA LEU A 73 12.91 14.36 -13.40
C LEU A 73 12.35 15.10 -14.61
N GLY A 74 11.03 15.13 -14.80
CA GLY A 74 10.39 15.88 -15.88
C GLY A 74 10.72 17.38 -15.83
N ASN A 75 10.79 17.96 -14.62
CA ASN A 75 11.16 19.36 -14.43
C ASN A 75 12.64 19.65 -14.74
N LEU A 76 13.53 18.65 -14.72
CA LEU A 76 14.94 18.82 -15.08
C LEU A 76 15.15 19.04 -16.59
N PHE A 77 14.28 18.49 -17.43
CA PHE A 77 14.36 18.62 -18.89
C PHE A 77 13.51 19.78 -19.44
N GLY A 78 12.73 20.45 -18.58
CA GLY A 78 11.84 21.54 -18.92
C GLY A 78 12.41 22.95 -18.71
N ASN A 79 13.71 23.08 -18.41
CA ASN A 79 14.45 24.35 -18.37
C ASN A 79 15.44 24.43 -19.52
#